data_AF-A0A916DJP9-F1
#
_entry.id   AF-A0A916DJP9-F1
#
_cell.length_a   1.000
_cell.length_b   1.000
_cell.length_c   1.000
_cell.angle_alpha   90.00
_cell.angle_beta   90.00
_cell.angle_gamma   90.00
#
_symmetry.space_group_name_H-M   'P 1'
#
loop_
_entity.id
_entity.type
_entity.pdbx_description
1 polymer ?
#
loop_
_entity_poly.entity_id
_entity_poly.type
_entity_poly.pdbx_seq_one_letter_code
_entity_poly.pdbx_strand_id
1 'polypeptide(L)' 'MRVGLFVTCLVDLLRPRIGFAAIRLLQAAGCEVVVPVSQTCCGQPAYNSGDRRAARLGDETTRVLHIAEILAGEP' A
#
# COMPACT_ATOMS: atom_id res chain seq x y z
N MET A 1 -18.25 0.97 8.00
CA MET A 1 -17.63 -0.18 7.30
C MET A 1 -16.11 -0.08 7.50
N ARG A 2 -15.39 -1.20 7.67
CA ARG A 2 -13.93 -1.20 7.86
C ARG A 2 -13.24 -1.72 6.60
N VAL A 3 -12.26 -0.98 6.09
CA VAL A 3 -11.58 -1.22 4.80
C VAL A 3 -10.08 -1.33 5.02
N GLY A 4 -9.51 -2.48 4.66
CA GLY A 4 -8.06 -2.63 4.50
C GLY A 4 -7.62 -2.09 3.14
N LEU A 5 -6.88 -0.99 3.10
CA LEU A 5 -6.44 -0.38 1.86
C LEU A 5 -5.03 -0.86 1.48
N PHE A 6 -4.95 -1.61 0.37
CA PHE A 6 -3.67 -2.03 -0.20
C PHE A 6 -3.07 -0.95 -1.10
N VAL A 7 -2.30 -0.02 -0.51
CA VAL A 7 -1.81 1.18 -1.22
C VAL A 7 -0.81 0.88 -2.36
N THR A 8 -0.16 -0.29 -2.37
CA THR A 8 0.94 -0.68 -3.28
C THR A 8 2.24 0.11 -3.07
N CYS A 9 3.38 -0.55 -3.30
CA CYS A 9 4.71 0.05 -3.13
C CYS A 9 4.97 1.25 -4.07
N LEU A 10 4.43 1.22 -5.31
CA LEU A 10 4.64 2.31 -6.26
C LEU A 10 3.90 3.58 -5.88
N VAL A 11 2.67 3.48 -5.37
CA VAL A 11 1.94 4.66 -4.90
C VAL A 11 2.62 5.23 -3.67
N ASP A 12 3.00 4.38 -2.70
CA ASP A 12 3.65 4.81 -1.47
C ASP A 12 4.96 5.57 -1.75
N LEU A 13 5.80 5.03 -2.63
CA LEU A 13 7.12 5.61 -2.93
C LEU A 13 7.08 6.75 -3.94
N LEU A 14 6.28 6.65 -5.00
CA LEU A 14 6.38 7.56 -6.15
C LEU A 14 5.27 8.59 -6.19
N ARG A 15 4.06 8.27 -5.70
CA ARG A 15 2.87 9.14 -5.81
C ARG A 15 2.00 9.05 -4.54
N PRO A 16 2.52 9.33 -3.35
CA PRO A 16 1.81 9.10 -2.09
C PRO A 16 0.50 9.91 -1.97
N ARG A 17 0.44 11.07 -2.65
CA ARG A 17 -0.78 11.89 -2.75
C ARG A 17 -2.00 11.10 -3.26
N ILE A 18 -1.81 10.12 -4.14
CA ILE A 18 -2.90 9.27 -4.65
C ILE A 18 -3.45 8.38 -3.52
N GLY A 19 -2.57 7.77 -2.73
CA GLY A 19 -2.96 6.95 -1.58
C GLY A 19 -3.74 7.76 -0.55
N PHE A 20 -3.24 8.94 -0.17
CA PHE A 20 -3.97 9.84 0.74
C PHE A 20 -5.31 10.31 0.18
N ALA A 21 -5.40 10.59 -1.12
CA ALA A 21 -6.66 10.96 -1.74
C ALA A 21 -7.69 9.81 -1.68
N ALA A 22 -7.26 8.58 -1.94
CA ALA A 22 -8.11 7.39 -1.82
C ALA A 22 -8.60 7.18 -0.38
N ILE A 23 -7.70 7.32 0.61
CA ILE A 23 -8.05 7.27 2.03
C ILE A 23 -9.12 8.31 2.38
N ARG A 24 -8.88 9.58 2.00
CA ARG A 24 -9.82 10.68 2.28
C ARG A 24 -11.19 10.43 1.65
N LEU A 25 -11.24 9.90 0.42
CA LEU A 25 -12.49 9.57 -0.25
C LEU A 25 -13.26 8.47 0.50
N LEU A 26 -12.57 7.40 0.90
CA LEU A 26 -13.18 6.30 1.66
C LEU A 26 -13.66 6.75 3.05
N GLN A 27 -12.88 7.58 3.74
CA GLN A 27 -13.26 8.19 5.02
C GLN A 27 -14.49 9.09 4.87
N ALA A 28 -14.55 9.92 3.82
CA ALA A 28 -15.70 10.76 3.52
C ALA A 28 -16.98 9.93 3.23
N ALA A 29 -16.82 8.71 2.73
CA ALA A 29 -17.91 7.75 2.56
C ALA A 29 -18.29 7.01 3.87
N GLY A 30 -17.73 7.38 5.02
CA GLY A 30 -18.02 6.77 6.32
C GLY A 30 -17.27 5.45 6.58
N CYS A 31 -16.17 5.21 5.87
CA CYS A 31 -15.34 4.02 6.11
C CYS A 31 -14.24 4.30 7.14
N GLU A 32 -14.00 3.34 8.02
CA GLU A 32 -12.76 3.23 8.78
C GLU A 32 -11.71 2.60 7.86
N VAL A 33 -10.66 3.35 7.53
CA VAL A 33 -9.61 2.90 6.60
C VAL A 33 -8.37 2.50 7.40
N VAL A 34 -7.88 1.28 7.14
CA VAL A 34 -6.68 0.73 7.75
C VAL A 34 -5.67 0.43 6.65
N VAL A 35 -4.45 0.93 6.78
CA VAL A 35 -3.31 0.49 5.96
C VAL A 35 -2.40 -0.33 6.87
N PRO A 36 -2.27 -1.65 6.65
CA PRO A 36 -1.42 -2.47 7.52
C PRO A 36 0.06 -2.08 7.42
N VAL A 37 0.72 -1.82 8.54
CA VAL A 37 2.17 -1.57 8.61
C VAL A 37 3.02 -2.75 8.13
N SER A 38 2.45 -3.95 8.14
CA SER A 38 3.07 -5.18 7.62
C SER A 38 2.87 -5.38 6.11
N GLN A 39 2.27 -4.41 5.41
CA GLN A 39 2.03 -4.53 3.98
C GLN A 39 3.35 -4.52 3.19
N THR A 40 3.52 -5.54 2.34
CA THR A 40 4.70 -5.76 1.49
C THR A 40 4.36 -5.62 0.00
N CYS A 41 5.38 -5.76 -0.86
CA CYS A 41 5.22 -5.73 -2.31
C CYS A 41 4.33 -6.87 -2.84
N CYS A 42 3.40 -6.53 -3.74
CA CYS A 42 2.54 -7.52 -4.42
C CYS A 42 3.26 -8.33 -5.52
N GLY A 43 4.51 -8.02 -5.86
CA GLY A 43 5.28 -8.69 -6.91
C GLY A 43 4.90 -8.29 -8.34
N GLN A 44 4.02 -7.31 -8.54
CA GLN A 44 3.51 -6.95 -9.86
C GLN A 44 4.59 -6.48 -10.87
N PRO A 45 5.62 -5.71 -10.49
CA PRO A 45 6.70 -5.37 -11.43
C PRO A 45 7.43 -6.61 -11.98
N ALA A 46 7.72 -7.59 -11.12
CA ALA A 46 8.35 -8.85 -11.52
C ALA A 46 7.41 -9.70 -12.39
N TYR A 47 6.11 -9.70 -12.08
CA TYR A 47 5.11 -10.38 -12.92
C TYR A 47 5.10 -9.79 -14.34
N ASN A 48 5.10 -8.45 -14.44
CA ASN A 48 5.06 -7.74 -15.72
C ASN A 48 6.34 -7.94 -16.55
N SER A 49 7.49 -8.20 -15.93
CA SER A 49 8.75 -8.50 -16.63
C SER A 49 8.90 -9.98 -17.03
N GLY A 50 7.97 -10.83 -16.62
CA GLY A 50 8.00 -12.28 -16.89
C GLY A 50 8.75 -13.10 -15.82
N ASP A 51 9.32 -12.48 -14.78
CA ASP A 51 9.92 -13.19 -13.66
C ASP A 51 8.84 -13.68 -12.67
N ARG A 52 8.23 -14.80 -13.05
CA ARG A 52 7.17 -15.47 -12.27
C ARG A 52 7.65 -15.98 -10.91
N ARG A 53 8.95 -16.24 -10.74
CA ARG A 53 9.50 -16.71 -9.46
C ARG A 53 9.54 -15.56 -8.47
N ALA A 54 10.15 -14.44 -8.86
CA ALA A 54 10.17 -13.24 -8.04
C ALA A 54 8.75 -12.70 -7.77
N ALA A 55 7.85 -12.76 -8.76
CA ALA A 55 6.46 -12.35 -8.58
C ALA A 55 5.71 -13.12 -7.48
N ARG A 56 5.96 -14.43 -7.34
CA ARG A 56 5.29 -15.28 -6.33
C ARG A 56 5.88 -15.11 -4.93
N LEU A 57 7.19 -14.91 -4.85
CA LEU A 57 7.86 -14.65 -3.58
C LEU A 57 7.50 -13.25 -3.06
N GLY A 58 7.18 -12.33 -3.97
CA GLY A 58 7.06 -10.92 -3.65
C GLY A 58 8.40 -10.34 -3.22
N ASP A 59 8.35 -9.19 -2.57
CA ASP A 59 9.50 -8.61 -1.88
C ASP A 59 9.07 -8.27 -0.45
N GLU A 60 9.57 -9.05 0.51
CA GLU A 60 9.30 -8.88 1.95
C GLU A 60 10.10 -7.71 2.56
N THR A 61 11.10 -7.21 1.84
CA THR A 61 11.93 -6.07 2.25
C THR A 61 11.34 -4.74 1.79
N THR A 62 10.67 -4.73 0.63
CA THR A 62 9.88 -3.56 0.19
C THR A 62 8.61 -3.46 1.01
N ARG A 63 8.60 -2.53 1.96
CA ARG A 63 7.46 -2.24 2.83
C ARG A 63 6.76 -0.96 2.41
N VAL A 64 5.44 -0.96 2.57
CA VAL A 64 4.60 0.24 2.47
C VAL A 64 4.53 0.86 3.86
N LEU A 65 5.50 1.72 4.17
CA LEU A 65 5.67 2.29 5.49
C LEU A 65 5.11 3.70 5.56
N HIS A 66 5.35 4.52 4.55
CA HIS A 66 5.12 5.97 4.65
C HIS A 66 3.66 6.31 4.92
N ILE A 67 2.73 5.78 4.12
CA ILE A 67 1.30 6.05 4.33
C ILE A 67 0.77 5.35 5.59
N ALA A 68 1.28 4.17 5.92
CA ALA A 68 0.83 3.40 7.08
C ALA A 68 1.24 4.06 8.40
N GLU A 69 2.47 4.54 8.49
CA GLU A 69 3.05 5.25 9.65
C GLU A 69 2.33 6.58 9.87
N ILE A 70 2.15 7.38 8.80
CA ILE A 70 1.42 8.66 8.90
C ILE A 70 -0.01 8.45 9.38
N LEU A 71 -0.70 7.39 8.94
CA LEU A 71 -2.04 7.07 9.42
C LEU A 71 -2.08 6.58 10.87
N ALA A 72 -1.01 5.92 11.32
CA ALA A 72 -0.85 5.49 12.70
C ALA A 72 -0.48 6.67 13.63
N GLY A 73 -0.13 7.84 13.09
CA GLY A 73 0.36 8.99 13.85
C GLY A 73 1.84 8.90 14.21
N GLU A 74 2.58 8.01 13.55
CA GLU A 74 4.03 7.86 13.68
C GLU A 74 4.72 8.71 12.58
N PRO A 75 5.82 9.45 12.90
CA PRO A 75 6.47 10.37 11.98
C PRO A 75 7.26 9.70 10.84
#